data_AF-A0A970X041-F1
#
_entry.id   AF-A0A970X041-F1
#
_cell.length_a   1.000
_cell.length_b   1.000
_cell.length_c   1.000
_cell.angle_alpha   90.00
_cell.angle_beta   90.00
_cell.angle_gamma   90.00
#
_symmetry.space_group_name_H-M   'P 1'
#
loop_
_entity.id
_entity.type
_entity.pdbx_description
1 polymer ?
#
loop_
_entity_poly.entity_id
_entity_poly.type
_entity_poly.pdbx_seq_one_letter_code
_entity_poly.pdbx_strand_id
1 'polypeptide(L)'
;MSKHPIFIAFFLLFFLFAVCPVSADATYQTGDTVTLGVKKYKLLSNNQITNPGFQNGLTGWTDATTSAAPLSTTKFSVRTTGGVDNSAYLVGTTNEGATSAGSVGTGWPLTKDKQYLFAYKVKYLDATKVAGTESYLKTYLTNVFPTSTNEPIMLIGSAQVNGGGAWTQNHVFFTNSGTYYKYLVVRFRWLDNKFGFDDFWLFEAQEVVNTEALEASITEAQSLYTADAVGATALLEAITTAQAALNSQSVAEVEAATSVLKTAIQVYRYANASAENPLDMTSFITNPSFADNTATGWQGAGTVNYQEVEFYEKTFNMY
;
A
#
# COMPACT_ATOMS: atom_id res chain seq x y z
N MET A 1 56.91 -41.07 47.99
CA MET A 1 55.66 -40.73 48.70
C MET A 1 55.69 -39.22 48.88
N SER A 2 54.85 -38.35 48.34
CA SER A 2 53.50 -38.40 47.78
C SER A 2 53.44 -37.27 46.75
N LYS A 3 52.99 -37.53 45.51
CA LYS A 3 52.74 -36.49 44.50
C LYS A 3 51.35 -35.91 44.79
N HIS A 4 51.29 -34.64 45.20
CA HIS A 4 50.02 -33.90 45.27
C HIS A 4 49.79 -33.15 43.95
N PRO A 5 48.66 -33.36 43.27
CA PRO A 5 48.29 -32.58 42.10
C PRO A 5 47.73 -31.22 42.52
N ILE A 6 48.25 -30.17 41.88
CA ILE A 6 47.74 -28.80 41.93
C ILE A 6 46.39 -28.77 41.19
N PHE A 7 45.30 -28.57 41.91
CA PHE A 7 44.00 -28.26 41.31
C PHE A 7 43.94 -26.77 40.98
N ILE A 8 44.01 -26.47 39.68
CA ILE A 8 43.69 -25.16 39.13
C ILE A 8 42.15 -25.05 39.09
N ALA A 9 41.58 -24.20 39.94
CA ALA A 9 40.17 -23.86 39.88
C ALA A 9 39.92 -22.94 38.67
N PHE A 10 39.36 -23.49 37.60
CA PHE A 10 38.81 -22.71 36.49
C PHE A 10 37.50 -22.05 36.95
N PHE A 11 37.54 -20.75 37.23
CA PHE A 11 36.35 -19.95 37.49
C PHE A 11 35.63 -19.71 36.15
N LEU A 12 34.66 -20.57 35.83
CA LEU A 12 33.82 -20.43 34.64
C LEU A 12 32.81 -19.31 34.90
N LEU A 13 33.18 -18.09 34.52
CA LEU A 13 32.30 -16.92 34.57
C LEU A 13 31.24 -17.09 33.48
N PHE A 14 30.07 -17.63 33.85
CA PHE A 14 28.87 -17.60 33.02
C PHE A 14 28.45 -16.13 32.82
N PHE A 15 28.92 -15.51 31.73
CA PHE A 15 28.27 -14.33 31.19
C PHE A 15 26.91 -14.78 30.68
N LEU A 16 25.89 -14.58 31.51
CA LEU A 16 24.51 -14.56 31.08
C LEU A 16 24.40 -13.39 30.09
N PHE A 17 24.60 -13.66 28.80
CA PHE A 17 24.13 -12.75 27.76
C PHE A 17 22.63 -12.69 27.93
N ALA A 18 22.15 -11.66 28.63
CA ALA A 18 20.81 -11.17 28.43
C ALA A 18 20.73 -10.85 26.93
N VAL A 19 20.18 -11.79 26.17
CA VAL A 19 19.67 -11.52 24.84
C VAL A 19 18.53 -10.56 25.09
N CYS A 20 18.87 -9.27 25.14
CA CYS A 20 17.90 -8.21 24.95
C CYS A 20 17.25 -8.58 23.61
N PRO A 21 15.94 -8.90 23.56
CA PRO A 21 15.29 -8.98 22.27
C PRO A 21 15.52 -7.61 21.65
N VAL A 22 16.35 -7.58 20.61
CA VAL A 22 16.48 -6.41 19.75
C VAL A 22 15.07 -6.22 19.24
N SER A 23 14.35 -5.27 19.84
CA SER A 23 13.09 -4.77 19.31
C SER A 23 13.39 -4.40 17.86
N ALA A 24 12.77 -5.12 16.94
CA ALA A 24 12.83 -4.82 15.51
C ALA A 24 12.05 -3.52 15.26
N ASP A 25 12.58 -2.42 15.78
CA ASP A 25 12.17 -1.05 15.52
C ASP A 25 13.34 -0.36 14.83
N ALA A 26 13.53 -0.70 13.55
CA ALA A 26 14.26 0.18 12.63
C ALA A 26 13.39 0.37 11.38
N THR A 27 12.14 0.77 11.64
CA THR A 27 11.08 1.06 10.67
C THR A 27 11.17 2.54 10.29
N TYR A 28 11.97 2.87 9.27
CA TYR A 28 12.20 4.21 8.70
C TYR A 28 12.49 5.38 9.67
N GLN A 29 13.61 6.07 9.46
CA GLN A 29 14.07 7.19 10.27
C GLN A 29 13.83 8.54 9.57
N THR A 30 13.89 9.62 10.36
CA THR A 30 13.93 10.98 9.78
C THR A 30 15.09 11.08 8.78
N GLY A 31 14.81 11.56 7.57
CA GLY A 31 15.78 11.74 6.50
C GLY A 31 15.78 10.64 5.44
N ASP A 32 15.22 9.47 5.76
CA ASP A 32 15.09 8.37 4.80
C ASP A 32 14.19 8.75 3.62
N THR A 33 14.36 8.03 2.51
CA THR A 33 13.46 8.10 1.36
C THR A 33 12.73 6.79 1.18
N VAL A 34 11.43 6.87 0.87
CA VAL A 34 10.56 5.72 0.63
C VAL A 34 9.90 5.86 -0.74
N THR A 35 9.93 4.79 -1.54
CA THR A 35 9.26 4.72 -2.84
C THR A 35 7.97 3.91 -2.71
N LEU A 36 6.83 4.54 -3.00
CA LEU A 36 5.51 3.88 -3.03
C LEU A 36 4.91 3.98 -4.42
N GLY A 37 4.86 2.86 -5.13
CA GLY A 37 4.50 2.86 -6.55
C GLY A 37 5.50 3.69 -7.36
N VAL A 38 5.00 4.69 -8.08
CA VAL A 38 5.84 5.60 -8.90
C VAL A 38 6.34 6.82 -8.13
N LYS A 39 5.84 7.04 -6.91
CA LYS A 39 6.13 8.23 -6.11
C LYS A 39 7.27 7.96 -5.12
N LYS A 40 8.10 8.97 -4.85
CA LYS A 40 9.17 8.91 -3.84
C LYS A 40 8.97 10.02 -2.83
N TYR A 41 9.16 9.70 -1.55
CA TYR A 41 8.94 10.60 -0.44
C TYR A 41 10.17 10.66 0.45
N LYS A 42 10.58 11.86 0.85
CA LYS A 42 11.56 12.07 1.91
C LYS A 42 10.83 12.25 3.23
N LEU A 43 11.22 11.48 4.24
CA LEU A 43 10.66 11.57 5.58
C LEU A 43 11.34 12.71 6.34
N LEU A 44 10.53 13.59 6.92
CA LEU A 44 10.95 14.82 7.61
C LEU A 44 10.76 14.75 9.13
N SER A 45 10.17 13.67 9.63
CA SER A 45 10.03 13.37 11.06
C SER A 45 10.30 11.90 11.34
N ASN A 46 10.32 11.54 12.61
CA ASN A 46 10.14 10.14 13.02
C ASN A 46 8.67 9.73 12.84
N ASN A 47 8.40 8.43 12.94
CA ASN A 47 7.04 7.93 12.88
C ASN A 47 6.25 8.48 14.07
N GLN A 48 5.11 9.12 13.81
CA GLN A 48 4.24 9.69 14.83
C GLN A 48 3.40 8.62 15.54
N ILE A 49 3.39 7.39 15.01
CA ILE A 49 2.75 6.22 15.61
C ILE A 49 3.80 5.46 16.44
N THR A 50 3.62 5.40 17.75
CA THR A 50 4.63 4.86 18.69
C THR A 50 4.60 3.34 18.86
N ASN A 51 3.53 2.67 18.41
CA ASN A 51 3.41 1.20 18.41
C ASN A 51 2.87 0.73 17.05
N PRO A 52 3.62 0.99 15.96
CA PRO A 52 3.11 0.89 14.59
C PRO A 52 2.86 -0.56 14.12
N GLY A 53 3.56 -1.53 14.70
CA GLY A 53 3.40 -2.95 14.38
C GLY A 53 2.99 -3.81 15.58
N PHE A 54 2.38 -3.21 16.61
CA PHE A 54 1.82 -3.94 17.75
C PHE A 54 2.82 -4.79 18.56
N GLN A 55 4.12 -4.48 18.48
CA GLN A 55 5.17 -5.14 19.29
C GLN A 55 4.90 -4.94 20.79
N ASN A 56 4.32 -3.80 21.16
CA ASN A 56 3.92 -3.48 22.52
C ASN A 56 2.43 -3.76 22.77
N GLY A 57 1.89 -4.80 22.11
CA GLY A 57 0.49 -5.20 22.23
C GLY A 57 -0.46 -4.11 21.72
N LEU A 58 -1.50 -3.82 22.50
CA LEU A 58 -2.54 -2.84 22.17
C LEU A 58 -2.22 -1.41 22.64
N THR A 59 -1.05 -1.17 23.23
CA THR A 59 -0.68 0.15 23.77
C THR A 59 -0.73 1.24 22.70
N GLY A 60 -1.36 2.37 23.03
CA GLY A 60 -1.47 3.53 22.13
C GLY A 60 -2.61 3.44 21.10
N TRP A 61 -3.33 2.32 21.03
CA TRP A 61 -4.46 2.12 20.14
C TRP A 61 -5.78 2.22 20.89
N THR A 62 -6.77 2.86 20.26
CA THR A 62 -8.08 3.14 20.85
C THR A 62 -9.23 2.62 20.00
N ASP A 63 -10.32 2.28 20.67
CA ASP A 63 -11.57 1.88 20.05
C ASP A 63 -12.34 3.06 19.45
N ALA A 64 -13.40 2.76 18.71
CA ALA A 64 -14.19 3.78 18.03
C ALA A 64 -15.31 4.40 18.88
N THR A 65 -15.35 4.14 20.19
CA THR A 65 -16.32 4.79 21.06
C THR A 65 -16.03 6.29 21.17
N THR A 66 -17.01 7.07 21.62
CA THR A 66 -16.82 8.52 21.82
C THR A 66 -15.82 8.85 22.93
N SER A 67 -15.38 7.87 23.71
CA SER A 67 -14.32 8.01 24.71
C SER A 67 -12.93 7.64 24.17
N ALA A 68 -12.85 7.01 22.99
CA ALA A 68 -11.64 6.39 22.45
C ALA A 68 -10.90 5.59 23.53
N ALA A 69 -11.59 4.60 24.12
CA ALA A 69 -11.00 3.78 25.17
C ALA A 69 -9.88 2.91 24.59
N PRO A 70 -8.85 2.53 25.36
CA PRO A 70 -7.83 1.60 24.89
C PRO A 70 -8.44 0.33 24.31
N LEU A 71 -7.87 -0.20 23.21
CA LEU A 71 -8.35 -1.47 22.65
C LEU A 71 -8.27 -2.57 23.73
N SER A 72 -9.31 -3.40 23.80
CA SER A 72 -9.39 -4.49 24.77
C SER A 72 -9.09 -5.84 24.13
N THR A 73 -8.51 -6.75 24.92
CA THR A 73 -8.27 -8.14 24.51
C THR A 73 -9.56 -8.94 24.33
N THR A 74 -10.70 -8.43 24.79
CA THR A 74 -12.02 -9.02 24.54
C THR A 74 -12.47 -8.85 23.09
N LYS A 75 -11.99 -7.79 22.41
CA LYS A 75 -12.42 -7.40 21.06
C LYS A 75 -11.29 -7.46 20.02
N PHE A 76 -10.06 -7.52 20.49
CA PHE A 76 -8.87 -7.53 19.65
C PHE A 76 -7.87 -8.55 20.17
N SER A 77 -7.12 -9.14 19.25
CA SER A 77 -5.98 -9.99 19.58
C SER A 77 -4.75 -9.48 18.84
N VAL A 78 -3.59 -9.65 19.46
CA VAL A 78 -2.31 -9.43 18.81
C VAL A 78 -1.68 -10.79 18.58
N ARG A 79 -1.43 -11.12 17.32
CA ARG A 79 -0.64 -12.31 16.95
C ARG A 79 0.81 -11.87 16.95
N THR A 80 1.68 -12.58 17.67
CA THR A 80 3.07 -12.15 17.91
C THR A 80 4.02 -12.44 16.76
N THR A 81 3.59 -13.21 15.76
CA THR A 81 4.37 -13.60 14.57
C THR A 81 3.45 -13.74 13.37
N GLY A 82 4.00 -13.68 12.15
CA GLY A 82 3.26 -13.75 10.89
C GLY A 82 2.73 -12.40 10.40
N GLY A 83 3.15 -11.31 11.05
CA GLY A 83 3.11 -9.94 10.56
C GLY A 83 4.06 -9.71 9.40
N VAL A 84 4.22 -8.46 9.01
CA VAL A 84 5.19 -8.00 8.02
C VAL A 84 6.59 -8.27 8.55
N ASP A 85 7.45 -8.91 7.76
CA ASP A 85 8.77 -9.37 8.21
C ASP A 85 8.71 -10.22 9.50
N ASN A 86 7.62 -11.00 9.63
CA ASN A 86 7.31 -11.87 10.77
C ASN A 86 7.11 -11.15 12.11
N SER A 87 6.76 -9.86 12.09
CA SER A 87 6.38 -9.06 13.25
C SER A 87 5.07 -9.51 13.92
N ALA A 88 4.69 -8.80 14.99
CA ALA A 88 3.35 -8.86 15.55
C ALA A 88 2.33 -8.13 14.66
N TYR A 89 1.04 -8.46 14.77
CA TYR A 89 -0.03 -7.76 14.06
C TYR A 89 -1.38 -7.84 14.79
N LEU A 90 -2.24 -6.85 14.53
CA LEU A 90 -3.56 -6.72 15.12
C LEU A 90 -4.62 -7.53 14.35
N VAL A 91 -5.52 -8.17 15.08
CA VAL A 91 -6.74 -8.80 14.56
C VAL A 91 -7.94 -8.33 15.38
N GLY A 92 -8.95 -7.74 14.72
CA GLY A 92 -10.25 -7.48 15.33
C GLY A 92 -11.13 -8.73 15.30
N THR A 93 -11.72 -9.10 16.44
CA THR A 93 -12.40 -10.40 16.60
C THR A 93 -13.92 -10.31 16.52
N THR A 94 -14.47 -9.11 16.36
CA THR A 94 -15.92 -8.86 16.41
C THR A 94 -16.44 -8.12 15.18
N ASN A 95 -17.69 -8.39 14.83
CA ASN A 95 -18.41 -7.71 13.77
C ASN A 95 -19.22 -6.51 14.31
N GLU A 96 -18.57 -5.38 14.56
CA GLU A 96 -19.22 -4.21 15.17
C GLU A 96 -19.11 -2.95 14.32
N GLY A 97 -20.02 -2.00 14.55
CA GLY A 97 -20.15 -0.77 13.77
C GLY A 97 -19.16 0.34 14.13
N ALA A 98 -19.28 1.45 13.41
CA ALA A 98 -18.36 2.60 13.39
C ALA A 98 -18.08 3.32 14.71
N THR A 99 -18.89 3.09 15.74
CA THR A 99 -18.83 3.82 17.01
C THR A 99 -18.67 2.88 18.21
N SER A 100 -18.33 1.61 17.94
CA SER A 100 -18.33 0.54 18.93
C SER A 100 -16.94 0.20 19.44
N ALA A 101 -16.90 -0.44 20.60
CA ALA A 101 -15.67 -0.92 21.23
C ALA A 101 -14.96 -2.03 20.44
N GLY A 102 -15.67 -2.72 19.53
CA GLY A 102 -15.12 -3.72 18.61
C GLY A 102 -14.58 -3.19 17.29
N SER A 103 -14.49 -1.87 17.15
CA SER A 103 -13.92 -1.18 15.98
C SER A 103 -12.70 -0.37 16.39
N VAL A 104 -11.69 -0.29 15.53
CA VAL A 104 -10.55 0.61 15.75
C VAL A 104 -11.01 2.03 15.48
N GLY A 105 -10.67 2.96 16.38
CA GLY A 105 -10.94 4.39 16.26
C GLY A 105 -9.79 5.20 16.84
N THR A 106 -8.63 5.13 16.19
CA THR A 106 -7.40 5.75 16.67
C THR A 106 -7.09 7.00 15.86
N GLY A 107 -6.75 8.09 16.56
CA GLY A 107 -6.48 9.38 15.95
C GLY A 107 -5.14 9.95 16.39
N TRP A 108 -4.43 10.59 15.46
CA TRP A 108 -3.15 11.24 15.70
C TRP A 108 -3.24 12.73 15.41
N PRO A 109 -2.66 13.59 16.27
CA PRO A 109 -2.67 15.03 16.06
C PRO A 109 -1.84 15.40 14.84
N LEU A 110 -2.32 16.37 14.07
CA LEU A 110 -1.62 16.95 12.94
C LEU A 110 -1.25 18.39 13.22
N THR A 111 -0.21 18.86 12.54
CA THR A 111 0.17 20.27 12.54
C THR A 111 -0.34 20.92 11.25
N LYS A 112 -0.74 22.19 11.34
CA LYS A 112 -1.20 22.98 10.20
C LYS A 112 -0.05 23.22 9.20
N ASP A 113 -0.38 23.26 7.92
CA ASP A 113 0.52 23.61 6.82
C ASP A 113 1.71 22.65 6.66
N LYS A 114 1.53 21.40 7.12
CA LYS A 114 2.48 20.29 6.96
C LYS A 114 1.97 19.28 5.94
N GLN A 115 2.91 18.54 5.35
CA GLN A 115 2.65 17.43 4.45
C GLN A 115 2.88 16.11 5.18
N TYR A 116 1.98 15.15 4.98
CA TYR A 116 2.00 13.88 5.68
C TYR A 116 1.93 12.71 4.72
N LEU A 117 2.74 11.69 4.99
CA LEU A 117 2.60 10.36 4.42
C LEU A 117 2.02 9.44 5.50
N PHE A 118 0.82 8.92 5.26
CA PHE A 118 0.20 7.89 6.08
C PHE A 118 0.16 6.57 5.32
N ALA A 119 0.49 5.46 5.97
CA ALA A 119 0.41 4.14 5.39
C ALA A 119 0.09 3.06 6.43
N TYR A 120 -0.40 1.92 5.97
CA TYR A 120 -0.55 0.69 6.75
C TYR A 120 -0.62 -0.52 5.82
N LYS A 121 -0.36 -1.70 6.36
CA LYS A 121 -0.58 -2.96 5.66
C LYS A 121 -1.76 -3.72 6.25
N VAL A 122 -2.53 -4.33 5.36
CA VAL A 122 -3.68 -5.18 5.70
C VAL A 122 -3.64 -6.47 4.88
N LYS A 123 -4.10 -7.56 5.46
CA LYS A 123 -4.32 -8.83 4.75
C LYS A 123 -5.66 -9.45 5.12
N TYR A 124 -6.18 -10.31 4.25
CA TYR A 124 -7.17 -11.29 4.66
C TYR A 124 -6.54 -12.36 5.55
N LEU A 125 -7.21 -12.74 6.64
CA LEU A 125 -6.78 -13.87 7.46
C LEU A 125 -7.17 -15.22 6.84
N ASP A 126 -8.23 -15.23 6.04
CA ASP A 126 -8.60 -16.35 5.19
C ASP A 126 -7.81 -16.27 3.87
N ALA A 127 -6.84 -17.16 3.72
CA ALA A 127 -5.98 -17.22 2.54
C ALA A 127 -6.73 -17.61 1.24
N THR A 128 -7.97 -18.09 1.32
CA THR A 128 -8.79 -18.41 0.14
C THR A 128 -9.50 -17.19 -0.44
N LYS A 129 -9.50 -16.06 0.27
CA LYS A 129 -10.10 -14.82 -0.24
C LYS A 129 -9.34 -14.34 -1.47
N VAL A 130 -10.11 -13.91 -2.47
CA VAL A 130 -9.60 -13.17 -3.62
C VAL A 130 -9.37 -11.71 -3.25
N ALA A 131 -8.62 -10.98 -4.09
CA ALA A 131 -8.40 -9.55 -3.88
C ALA A 131 -9.72 -8.78 -3.85
N GLY A 132 -9.78 -7.72 -3.03
CA GLY A 132 -10.98 -6.93 -2.81
C GLY A 132 -10.71 -5.51 -2.34
N THR A 133 -11.78 -4.72 -2.35
CA THR A 133 -11.81 -3.34 -1.85
C THR A 133 -12.75 -3.24 -0.65
N GLU A 134 -12.23 -2.84 0.50
CA GLU A 134 -12.94 -2.88 1.78
C GLU A 134 -13.32 -1.47 2.25
N SER A 135 -14.58 -1.10 2.01
CA SER A 135 -15.13 0.25 2.26
C SER A 135 -15.35 0.62 3.73
N TYR A 136 -15.07 -0.30 4.65
CA TYR A 136 -15.16 -0.09 6.09
C TYR A 136 -13.78 0.03 6.76
N LEU A 137 -12.70 -0.04 5.97
CA LEU A 137 -11.34 0.24 6.41
C LEU A 137 -10.97 1.67 5.97
N LYS A 138 -11.32 2.64 6.81
CA LYS A 138 -11.32 4.06 6.44
C LYS A 138 -10.25 4.87 7.16
N THR A 139 -9.68 5.84 6.45
CA THR A 139 -8.80 6.88 7.03
C THR A 139 -9.33 8.26 6.61
N TYR A 140 -9.47 9.17 7.58
CA TYR A 140 -10.06 10.48 7.34
C TYR A 140 -9.46 11.58 8.22
N LEU A 141 -9.71 12.84 7.84
CA LEU A 141 -9.32 14.02 8.62
C LEU A 141 -10.51 14.58 9.40
N THR A 142 -10.28 15.10 10.60
CA THR A 142 -11.32 15.75 11.42
C THR A 142 -10.75 16.80 12.38
N ASN A 143 -11.60 17.75 12.76
CA ASN A 143 -11.33 18.71 13.85
C ASN A 143 -11.94 18.29 15.19
N VAL A 144 -12.75 17.23 15.19
CA VAL A 144 -13.51 16.75 16.33
C VAL A 144 -13.21 15.26 16.50
N PHE A 145 -12.31 14.94 17.42
CA PHE A 145 -11.96 13.58 17.83
C PHE A 145 -11.77 13.59 19.36
N PRO A 146 -12.21 12.56 20.11
CA PRO A 146 -12.84 11.31 19.65
C PRO A 146 -14.37 11.36 19.46
N THR A 147 -15.00 12.47 19.82
CA THR A 147 -16.47 12.54 19.94
C THR A 147 -17.23 12.58 18.61
N SER A 148 -16.58 12.85 17.47
CA SER A 148 -17.24 12.82 16.16
C SER A 148 -17.48 11.39 15.70
N THR A 149 -18.74 11.10 15.38
CA THR A 149 -19.14 9.90 14.64
C THR A 149 -19.02 10.09 13.12
N ASN A 150 -18.85 11.34 12.66
CA ASN A 150 -18.77 11.70 11.25
C ASN A 150 -17.34 11.49 10.70
N GLU A 151 -17.27 11.18 9.41
CA GLU A 151 -16.05 10.95 8.62
C GLU A 151 -15.96 12.02 7.52
N PRO A 152 -15.61 13.28 7.85
CA PRO A 152 -15.95 14.42 6.98
C PRO A 152 -15.06 14.54 5.75
N ILE A 153 -13.77 14.18 5.83
CA ILE A 153 -12.83 14.22 4.71
C ILE A 153 -12.12 12.88 4.59
N MET A 154 -12.60 12.05 3.67
CA MET A 154 -12.00 10.75 3.38
C MET A 154 -10.67 10.91 2.65
N LEU A 155 -9.60 10.38 3.25
CA LEU A 155 -8.31 10.20 2.58
C LEU A 155 -8.22 8.81 1.94
N ILE A 156 -8.64 7.79 2.68
CA ILE A 156 -8.79 6.41 2.18
C ILE A 156 -10.22 5.98 2.45
N GLY A 157 -11.06 6.04 1.41
CA GLY A 157 -12.48 5.66 1.46
C GLY A 157 -12.73 4.16 1.58
N SER A 158 -11.78 3.38 1.03
CA SER A 158 -11.77 1.92 1.04
C SER A 158 -10.33 1.43 0.95
N ALA A 159 -9.98 0.40 1.70
CA ALA A 159 -8.67 -0.24 1.62
C ALA A 159 -8.62 -1.28 0.50
N GLN A 160 -7.51 -1.37 -0.22
CA GLN A 160 -7.22 -2.51 -1.09
C GLN A 160 -6.63 -3.65 -0.27
N VAL A 161 -7.09 -4.87 -0.52
CA VAL A 161 -6.60 -6.08 0.14
C VAL A 161 -6.40 -7.16 -0.91
N ASN A 162 -5.17 -7.63 -1.08
CA ASN A 162 -4.86 -8.69 -2.03
C ASN A 162 -5.39 -10.03 -1.50
N GLY A 163 -5.68 -10.94 -2.44
CA GLY A 163 -6.06 -12.31 -2.11
C GLY A 163 -4.88 -13.13 -1.59
N GLY A 164 -5.14 -14.39 -1.24
CA GLY A 164 -4.07 -15.32 -0.85
C GLY A 164 -3.48 -15.08 0.54
N GLY A 165 -4.09 -14.22 1.36
CA GLY A 165 -3.55 -13.80 2.65
C GLY A 165 -2.29 -12.92 2.54
N ALA A 166 -2.05 -12.32 1.37
CA ALA A 166 -0.93 -11.42 1.15
C ALA A 166 -1.13 -10.08 1.86
N TRP A 167 -0.03 -9.53 2.41
CA TRP A 167 -0.02 -8.17 2.95
C TRP A 167 -0.09 -7.15 1.82
N THR A 168 -1.03 -6.21 1.93
CA THR A 168 -1.25 -5.14 0.96
C THR A 168 -1.09 -3.79 1.61
N GLN A 169 -0.24 -2.96 1.02
CA GLN A 169 0.01 -1.62 1.52
C GLN A 169 -1.02 -0.63 0.99
N ASN A 170 -1.65 0.09 1.92
CA ASN A 170 -2.52 1.22 1.66
C ASN A 170 -1.83 2.48 2.14
N HIS A 171 -1.85 3.55 1.35
CA HIS A 171 -1.18 4.79 1.70
C HIS A 171 -1.87 6.01 1.12
N VAL A 172 -1.58 7.17 1.68
CA VAL A 172 -2.00 8.47 1.19
C VAL A 172 -0.95 9.51 1.54
N PHE A 173 -0.66 10.39 0.59
CA PHE A 173 0.11 11.60 0.81
C PHE A 173 -0.81 12.81 0.70
N PHE A 174 -0.77 13.72 1.66
CA PHE A 174 -1.64 14.89 1.67
C PHE A 174 -0.97 16.11 2.32
N THR A 175 -1.40 17.30 1.89
CA THR A 175 -1.02 18.56 2.52
C THR A 175 -2.14 19.02 3.45
N ASN A 176 -1.85 19.20 4.74
CA ASN A 176 -2.78 19.74 5.74
C ASN A 176 -2.81 21.28 5.71
N SER A 177 -2.96 21.85 4.51
CA SER A 177 -3.05 23.29 4.25
C SER A 177 -4.47 23.71 3.90
N GLY A 178 -4.79 25.00 4.03
CA GLY A 178 -6.13 25.54 3.75
C GLY A 178 -7.08 25.33 4.93
N THR A 179 -8.13 24.52 4.76
CA THR A 179 -8.98 24.09 5.87
C THR A 179 -8.19 23.12 6.75
N TYR A 180 -7.64 23.64 7.83
CA TYR A 180 -6.86 22.87 8.79
C TYR A 180 -7.70 21.80 9.49
N TYR A 181 -7.20 20.56 9.48
CA TYR A 181 -7.72 19.47 10.30
C TYR A 181 -6.73 19.10 11.40
N LYS A 182 -7.24 19.00 12.63
CA LYS A 182 -6.43 18.69 13.82
C LYS A 182 -5.99 17.25 13.93
N TYR A 183 -6.70 16.31 13.30
CA TYR A 183 -6.45 14.88 13.47
C TYR A 183 -6.56 14.11 12.16
N LEU A 184 -5.67 13.15 11.98
CA LEU A 184 -5.88 11.99 11.10
C LEU A 184 -6.43 10.85 11.95
N VAL A 185 -7.49 10.19 11.49
CA VAL A 185 -8.16 9.11 12.22
C VAL A 185 -8.32 7.90 11.31
N VAL A 186 -7.93 6.73 11.82
CA VAL A 186 -8.35 5.44 11.24
C VAL A 186 -9.62 4.96 11.93
N ARG A 187 -10.57 4.47 11.13
CA ARG A 187 -11.80 3.87 11.63
C ARG A 187 -12.11 2.59 10.89
N PHE A 188 -11.77 1.47 11.52
CA PHE A 188 -11.87 0.13 10.95
C PHE A 188 -12.93 -0.67 11.71
N ARG A 189 -13.94 -1.15 11.00
CA ARG A 189 -15.16 -1.77 11.57
C ARG A 189 -15.54 -3.04 10.82
N TRP A 190 -16.47 -3.82 11.38
CA TRP A 190 -16.89 -5.11 10.82
C TRP A 190 -15.72 -6.07 10.57
N LEU A 191 -14.87 -6.22 11.59
CA LEU A 191 -13.59 -6.88 11.46
C LEU A 191 -13.69 -8.40 11.50
N ASP A 192 -14.47 -8.95 12.44
CA ASP A 192 -14.89 -10.36 12.50
C ASP A 192 -13.85 -11.42 12.12
N ASN A 193 -12.61 -11.30 12.63
CA ASN A 193 -11.49 -12.18 12.31
C ASN A 193 -11.17 -12.27 10.80
N LYS A 194 -11.54 -11.25 10.03
CA LYS A 194 -11.33 -11.17 8.58
C LYS A 194 -9.97 -10.56 8.23
N PHE A 195 -9.44 -9.68 9.09
CA PHE A 195 -8.26 -8.86 8.77
C PHE A 195 -7.13 -8.98 9.78
N GLY A 196 -5.91 -8.98 9.25
CA GLY A 196 -4.70 -8.63 9.99
C GLY A 196 -4.25 -7.22 9.59
N PHE A 197 -3.79 -6.42 10.57
CA PHE A 197 -3.26 -5.08 10.34
C PHE A 197 -1.88 -4.92 10.97
N ASP A 198 -0.97 -4.25 10.26
CA ASP A 198 0.41 -4.10 10.67
C ASP A 198 1.08 -2.91 9.95
N ASP A 199 2.29 -2.57 10.36
CA ASP A 199 3.22 -1.68 9.66
C ASP A 199 2.64 -0.29 9.39
N PHE A 200 2.07 0.33 10.43
CA PHE A 200 1.46 1.66 10.34
C PHE A 200 2.48 2.78 10.38
N TRP A 201 2.36 3.73 9.47
CA TRP A 201 3.25 4.89 9.38
C TRP A 201 2.44 6.17 9.36
N LEU A 202 2.90 7.18 10.11
CA LEU A 202 2.52 8.57 9.93
C LEU A 202 3.76 9.43 10.07
N PHE A 203 4.24 9.98 8.96
CA PHE A 203 5.41 10.84 8.92
C PHE A 203 5.03 12.22 8.39
N GLU A 204 5.65 13.28 8.92
CA GLU A 204 5.84 14.48 8.09
C GLU A 204 6.75 14.07 6.93
N ALA A 205 6.34 14.36 5.70
CA ALA A 205 7.05 13.92 4.53
C ALA A 205 6.94 14.96 3.41
N GLN A 206 7.87 14.91 2.47
CA GLN A 206 7.83 15.70 1.25
C GLN A 206 7.97 14.76 0.06
N GLU A 207 7.12 14.94 -0.95
CA GLU A 207 7.32 14.28 -2.24
C GLU A 207 8.58 14.82 -2.91
N VAL A 208 9.45 13.91 -3.33
CA VAL A 208 10.73 14.22 -3.98
C VAL A 208 10.79 13.56 -5.34
N VAL A 209 11.69 14.06 -6.19
CA VAL A 209 11.87 13.58 -7.56
C VAL A 209 12.14 12.07 -7.57
N ASN A 210 11.43 11.36 -8.44
CA ASN A 210 11.68 9.95 -8.75
C ASN A 210 11.90 9.78 -10.26
N THR A 211 13.13 9.55 -10.68
CA THR A 211 13.48 9.39 -12.10
C THR A 211 13.40 7.94 -12.59
N GLU A 212 13.25 6.95 -11.70
CA GLU A 212 13.28 5.53 -12.08
C GLU A 212 12.25 5.17 -13.18
N ALA A 213 11.02 5.68 -13.05
CA ALA A 213 9.98 5.46 -14.05
C ALA A 213 10.27 6.19 -15.38
N LEU A 214 10.90 7.37 -15.31
CA LEU A 214 11.30 8.15 -16.48
C LEU A 214 12.45 7.46 -17.22
N GLU A 215 13.46 6.97 -16.50
CA GLU A 215 14.60 6.22 -17.03
C GLU A 215 14.16 4.94 -17.73
N ALA A 216 13.23 4.19 -17.13
CA ALA A 216 12.64 3.01 -17.74
C ALA A 216 11.89 3.34 -19.04
N SER A 217 11.07 4.40 -19.04
CA SER A 217 10.36 4.84 -20.27
C SER A 217 11.31 5.38 -21.34
N ILE A 218 12.40 6.06 -20.98
CA ILE A 218 13.45 6.48 -21.93
C ILE A 218 14.09 5.25 -22.56
N THR A 219 14.43 4.25 -21.76
CA THR A 219 15.03 3.00 -22.25
C THR A 219 14.10 2.28 -23.23
N GLU A 220 12.81 2.16 -22.89
CA GLU A 220 11.80 1.59 -23.78
C GLU A 220 11.71 2.38 -25.09
N ALA A 221 11.54 3.70 -25.02
CA ALA A 221 11.41 4.55 -26.19
C ALA A 221 12.64 4.47 -27.11
N GLN A 222 13.84 4.47 -26.56
CA GLN A 222 15.09 4.32 -27.31
C GLN A 222 15.20 2.94 -27.97
N SER A 223 14.72 1.88 -27.32
CA SER A 223 14.72 0.53 -27.91
C SER A 223 13.74 0.39 -29.08
N LEU A 224 12.66 1.16 -29.08
CA LEU A 224 11.64 1.18 -30.14
C LEU A 224 12.02 2.09 -31.31
N TYR A 225 12.82 3.12 -31.05
CA TYR A 225 13.10 4.19 -32.01
C TYR A 225 13.86 3.68 -33.24
N THR A 226 13.27 3.91 -34.41
CA THR A 226 13.91 3.77 -35.72
C THR A 226 13.71 5.05 -36.53
N ALA A 227 14.78 5.56 -37.15
CA ALA A 227 14.80 6.89 -37.75
C ALA A 227 13.80 7.08 -38.91
N ASP A 228 13.57 6.02 -39.69
CA ASP A 228 12.71 6.06 -40.88
C ASP A 228 11.24 5.67 -40.61
N ALA A 229 10.90 5.36 -39.35
CA ALA A 229 9.55 4.97 -38.97
C ALA A 229 8.56 6.14 -38.90
N VAL A 230 7.27 5.83 -39.03
CA VAL A 230 6.22 6.83 -38.91
C VAL A 230 6.20 7.40 -37.50
N GLY A 231 6.27 8.73 -37.37
CA GLY A 231 6.28 9.39 -36.05
C GLY A 231 7.64 9.40 -35.35
N ALA A 232 8.74 8.98 -36.01
CA ALA A 232 10.09 8.99 -35.43
C ALA A 232 10.50 10.36 -34.87
N THR A 233 10.26 11.45 -35.61
CA THR A 233 10.59 12.81 -35.15
C THR A 233 9.92 13.16 -33.82
N ALA A 234 8.63 12.86 -33.67
CA ALA A 234 7.88 13.15 -32.46
C ALA A 234 8.35 12.29 -31.27
N LEU A 235 8.66 11.00 -31.52
CA LEU A 235 9.23 10.14 -30.48
C LEU A 235 10.62 10.63 -30.04
N LEU A 236 11.48 11.05 -30.98
CA LEU A 236 12.82 11.57 -30.67
C LEU A 236 12.76 12.88 -29.86
N GLU A 237 11.83 13.78 -30.19
CA GLU A 237 11.60 15.01 -29.44
C GLU A 237 11.14 14.72 -28.00
N ALA A 238 10.23 13.76 -27.83
CA ALA A 238 9.78 13.30 -26.52
C ALA A 238 10.92 12.65 -25.72
N ILE A 239 11.74 11.81 -26.35
CA ILE A 239 12.95 11.23 -25.71
C ILE A 239 13.89 12.33 -25.25
N THR A 240 14.16 13.32 -26.10
CA THR A 240 15.08 14.43 -25.78
C THR A 240 14.56 15.25 -24.60
N THR A 241 13.26 15.56 -24.60
CA THR A 241 12.60 16.28 -23.50
C THR A 241 12.67 15.48 -22.19
N ALA A 242 12.39 14.18 -22.25
CA ALA A 242 12.48 13.28 -21.10
C ALA A 242 13.90 13.19 -20.54
N GLN A 243 14.91 13.09 -21.39
CA GLN A 243 16.32 13.09 -20.97
C GLN A 243 16.72 14.39 -20.28
N ALA A 244 16.26 15.55 -20.77
CA ALA A 244 16.49 16.82 -20.10
C ALA A 244 15.86 16.86 -18.70
N ALA A 245 14.65 16.30 -18.55
CA ALA A 245 13.92 16.25 -17.29
C ALA A 245 14.57 15.35 -16.22
N LEU A 246 15.47 14.41 -16.58
CA LEU A 246 16.21 13.61 -15.59
C LEU A 246 17.03 14.45 -14.61
N ASN A 247 17.44 15.66 -15.01
CA ASN A 247 18.19 16.58 -14.16
C ASN A 247 17.29 17.59 -13.42
N SER A 248 15.96 17.50 -13.59
CA SER A 248 15.03 18.42 -12.93
C SER A 248 14.93 18.12 -11.44
N GLN A 249 14.81 19.19 -10.64
CA GLN A 249 14.47 19.12 -9.22
C GLN A 249 12.97 19.27 -8.97
N SER A 250 12.18 19.45 -10.03
CA SER A 250 10.72 19.59 -9.94
C SER A 250 10.05 18.24 -10.18
N VAL A 251 9.38 17.74 -9.13
CA VAL A 251 8.53 16.54 -9.23
C VAL A 251 7.54 16.69 -10.39
N ALA A 252 6.86 17.83 -10.48
CA ALA A 252 5.86 18.08 -11.51
C ALA A 252 6.44 18.02 -12.94
N GLU A 253 7.67 18.49 -13.15
CA GLU A 253 8.32 18.43 -14.46
C GLU A 253 8.70 16.98 -14.84
N VAL A 254 9.26 16.22 -13.89
CA VAL A 254 9.62 14.82 -14.11
C VAL A 254 8.39 13.98 -14.40
N GLU A 255 7.28 14.21 -13.69
CA GLU A 255 6.02 13.50 -13.93
C GLU A 255 5.37 13.89 -15.26
N ALA A 256 5.36 15.18 -15.59
CA ALA A 256 4.87 15.66 -16.88
C ALA A 256 5.69 15.05 -18.03
N ALA A 257 7.03 15.06 -17.94
CA ALA A 257 7.91 14.46 -18.93
C ALA A 257 7.69 12.95 -19.07
N THR A 258 7.51 12.24 -17.95
CA THR A 258 7.19 10.81 -17.95
C THR A 258 5.86 10.54 -18.66
N SER A 259 4.83 11.31 -18.36
CA SER A 259 3.52 11.17 -19.00
C SER A 259 3.58 11.45 -20.50
N VAL A 260 4.24 12.55 -20.90
CA VAL A 260 4.40 12.92 -22.32
C VAL A 260 5.16 11.83 -23.09
N LEU A 261 6.25 11.30 -22.52
CA LEU A 261 7.01 10.24 -23.18
C LEU A 261 6.18 8.95 -23.33
N LYS A 262 5.44 8.54 -22.30
CA LYS A 262 4.56 7.37 -22.38
C LYS A 262 3.49 7.52 -23.46
N THR A 263 2.89 8.70 -23.57
CA THR A 263 1.94 8.99 -24.66
C THR A 263 2.62 8.93 -26.03
N ALA A 264 3.82 9.49 -26.18
CA ALA A 264 4.57 9.45 -27.44
C ALA A 264 4.95 8.01 -27.84
N ILE A 265 5.38 7.17 -26.89
CA ILE A 265 5.62 5.73 -27.11
C ILE A 265 4.34 5.07 -27.63
N GLN A 266 3.20 5.32 -26.99
CA GLN A 266 1.94 4.70 -27.39
C GLN A 266 1.52 5.10 -28.81
N VAL A 267 1.59 6.41 -29.13
CA VAL A 267 1.29 6.94 -30.47
C VAL A 267 2.23 6.34 -31.51
N TYR A 268 3.53 6.25 -31.21
CA TYR A 268 4.51 5.66 -32.11
C TYR A 268 4.24 4.18 -32.39
N ARG A 269 3.90 3.41 -31.35
CA ARG A 269 3.54 1.98 -31.49
C ARG A 269 2.28 1.79 -32.34
N TYR A 270 1.26 2.64 -32.16
CA TYR A 270 0.07 2.60 -33.01
C TYR A 270 0.37 2.91 -34.48
N ALA A 271 1.20 3.92 -34.73
CA ALA A 271 1.53 4.35 -36.10
C ALA A 271 2.35 3.31 -36.88
N ASN A 272 3.09 2.43 -36.19
CA ASN A 272 3.95 1.43 -36.79
C ASN A 272 3.45 -0.01 -36.58
N ALA A 273 2.22 -0.19 -36.11
CA ALA A 273 1.60 -1.51 -36.02
C ALA A 273 1.35 -2.09 -37.44
N SER A 274 1.82 -3.31 -37.70
CA SER A 274 1.61 -4.01 -38.96
C SER A 274 1.30 -5.50 -38.75
N ALA A 275 1.06 -6.25 -39.83
CA ALA A 275 0.88 -7.70 -39.72
C ALA A 275 2.16 -8.41 -39.25
N GLU A 276 3.33 -7.88 -39.61
CA GLU A 276 4.65 -8.38 -39.26
C GLU A 276 5.09 -7.93 -37.86
N ASN A 277 4.60 -6.76 -37.42
CA ASN A 277 4.84 -6.20 -36.09
C ASN A 277 3.50 -5.84 -35.43
N PRO A 278 2.68 -6.84 -35.02
CA PRO A 278 1.37 -6.58 -34.45
C PRO A 278 1.51 -5.93 -33.07
N LEU A 279 0.62 -4.97 -32.78
CA LEU A 279 0.49 -4.40 -31.44
C LEU A 279 -0.51 -5.23 -30.63
N ASP A 280 -0.05 -5.82 -29.53
CA ASP A 280 -0.94 -6.49 -28.59
C ASP A 280 -1.78 -5.47 -27.82
N MET A 281 -3.09 -5.56 -27.98
CA MET A 281 -4.11 -4.70 -27.38
C MET A 281 -5.07 -5.48 -26.48
N THR A 282 -4.76 -6.75 -26.19
CA THR A 282 -5.64 -7.64 -25.43
C THR A 282 -5.93 -7.14 -24.01
N SER A 283 -5.03 -6.35 -23.42
CA SER A 283 -5.23 -5.70 -22.12
C SER A 283 -6.37 -4.66 -22.10
N PHE A 284 -6.85 -4.20 -23.26
CA PHE A 284 -8.00 -3.29 -23.35
C PHE A 284 -9.35 -4.03 -23.40
N ILE A 285 -9.34 -5.37 -23.44
CA ILE A 285 -10.57 -6.16 -23.44
C ILE A 285 -11.07 -6.26 -21.99
N THR A 286 -12.19 -5.60 -21.68
CA THR A 286 -12.75 -5.53 -20.32
C THR A 286 -13.29 -6.86 -19.79
N ASN A 287 -13.72 -7.77 -20.68
CA ASN A 287 -14.29 -9.06 -20.32
C ASN A 287 -13.96 -10.14 -21.37
N PRO A 288 -12.69 -10.53 -21.52
CA PRO A 288 -12.28 -11.42 -22.60
C PRO A 288 -12.91 -12.82 -22.51
N SER A 289 -13.36 -13.22 -21.31
CA SER A 289 -13.84 -14.58 -21.03
C SER A 289 -15.36 -14.69 -20.83
N PHE A 290 -16.12 -13.60 -20.93
CA PHE A 290 -17.56 -13.56 -20.63
C PHE A 290 -17.93 -14.15 -19.25
N ALA A 291 -17.00 -14.17 -18.30
CA ALA A 291 -17.09 -15.02 -17.10
C ALA A 291 -18.28 -14.65 -16.18
N ASP A 292 -18.73 -13.40 -16.26
CA ASP A 292 -19.85 -12.82 -15.53
C ASP A 292 -21.20 -12.93 -16.27
N ASN A 293 -21.25 -13.62 -17.42
CA ASN A 293 -22.42 -13.71 -18.31
C ASN A 293 -22.91 -12.35 -18.81
N THR A 294 -22.02 -11.36 -18.96
CA THR A 294 -22.37 -10.06 -19.53
C THR A 294 -21.58 -9.78 -20.80
N ALA A 295 -22.16 -8.98 -21.70
CA ALA A 295 -21.47 -8.43 -22.87
C ALA A 295 -20.61 -7.20 -22.52
N THR A 296 -20.33 -6.93 -21.24
CA THR A 296 -19.64 -5.70 -20.81
C THR A 296 -18.27 -5.61 -21.47
N GLY A 297 -18.01 -4.50 -22.18
CA GLY A 297 -16.78 -4.31 -22.94
C GLY A 297 -16.81 -4.82 -24.38
N TRP A 298 -17.92 -5.41 -24.85
CA TRP A 298 -18.10 -5.87 -26.22
C TRP A 298 -19.23 -5.11 -26.92
N GLN A 299 -18.99 -4.65 -28.15
CA GLN A 299 -20.04 -4.09 -29.01
C GLN A 299 -20.54 -5.15 -29.99
N GLY A 300 -21.86 -5.31 -30.12
CA GLY A 300 -22.47 -6.28 -31.03
C GLY A 300 -22.40 -7.73 -30.56
N ALA A 301 -21.91 -8.00 -29.35
CA ALA A 301 -22.11 -9.28 -28.70
C ALA A 301 -23.63 -9.46 -28.52
N GLY A 302 -24.20 -10.54 -29.07
CA GLY A 302 -25.61 -10.88 -28.92
C GLY A 302 -25.98 -11.19 -27.47
N THR A 303 -26.91 -12.12 -27.25
CA THR A 303 -27.28 -12.49 -25.88
C THR A 303 -26.19 -13.38 -25.28
N VAL A 304 -25.39 -12.84 -24.36
CA VAL A 304 -24.40 -13.65 -23.63
C VAL A 304 -25.13 -14.48 -22.57
N ASN A 305 -25.27 -15.78 -22.79
CA ASN A 305 -25.86 -16.72 -21.83
C ASN A 305 -25.26 -18.14 -21.99
N TYR A 306 -25.60 -19.05 -21.08
CA TYR A 306 -25.09 -20.42 -21.02
C TYR A 306 -25.43 -21.32 -22.23
N GLN A 307 -26.32 -20.87 -23.11
CA GLN A 307 -26.74 -21.59 -24.33
C GLN A 307 -26.06 -21.04 -25.60
N GLU A 308 -25.49 -19.83 -25.53
CA GLU A 308 -25.02 -19.09 -26.72
C GLU A 308 -23.49 -18.91 -26.78
N VAL A 309 -22.75 -19.10 -25.68
CA VAL A 309 -21.27 -19.00 -25.64
C VAL A 309 -20.63 -20.18 -24.91
N GLU A 310 -19.53 -20.72 -25.45
CA GLU A 310 -18.72 -21.75 -24.79
C GLU A 310 -17.90 -21.14 -23.65
N PHE A 311 -18.09 -21.65 -22.44
CA PHE A 311 -17.30 -21.31 -21.27
C PHE A 311 -16.18 -22.33 -21.10
N TYR A 312 -14.93 -21.93 -21.35
CA TYR A 312 -13.77 -22.77 -21.02
C TYR A 312 -13.59 -22.87 -19.49
N GLU A 313 -13.30 -24.08 -19.00
CA GLU A 313 -12.97 -24.38 -17.59
C GLU A 313 -14.04 -24.12 -16.52
N LYS A 314 -15.34 -24.02 -16.87
CA LYS A 314 -16.41 -24.06 -15.86
C LYS A 314 -16.87 -25.50 -15.59
N THR A 315 -16.87 -25.90 -14.32
CA THR A 315 -17.53 -27.12 -13.86
C THR A 315 -19.05 -26.89 -13.90
N PHE A 316 -19.74 -27.54 -14.83
CA PHE A 316 -21.20 -27.47 -14.90
C PHE A 316 -21.81 -28.35 -13.81
N ASN A 317 -22.65 -27.76 -12.95
CA ASN A 317 -23.55 -28.54 -12.11
C ASN A 317 -24.70 -29.04 -13.01
N MET A 318 -24.58 -30.29 -13.45
CA MET A 318 -25.65 -31.00 -14.15
C MET A 318 -26.65 -31.45 -13.08
N TYR A 319 -27.78 -30.74 -12.95
CA TYR A 319 -28.92 -31.18 -12.15
C TYR A 319 -29.87 -32.04 -12.98
#